data_AF-K9RN95-F1
#
_entry.id   AF-K9RN95-F1
#
_cell.length_a   1.000
_cell.length_b   1.000
_cell.length_c   1.000
_cell.angle_alpha   90.00
_cell.angle_beta   90.00
_cell.angle_gamma   90.00
#
_symmetry.space_group_name_H-M   'P 1'
#
loop_
_entity.id
_entity.type
_entity.pdbx_description
1 polymer ?
#
loop_
_entity_poly.entity_id
_entity_poly.type
_entity_poly.pdbx_seq_one_letter_code
_entity_poly.pdbx_strand_id
1 'polypeptide(L)'
;MKKNVLILGLLASISLFGCAQKDYLSSTDGDSEVTNSASNVSATTEESKGLIESSLGEYLKTKSLKLEDTPHKVQYTDLNGDNIKDALTIFTGSKSCTDNGCNMLVHQGIGDNKFKLVSDIAPVKSPITISEKTTGGWRDVIANVGSEAKPKNVALKFDGKGYPENASSQPIIEDSEIKGDKLAFETEANKSKKTVDNKKADADKADKTATAGLSSKCQAAIDAGKTEVANVSGIGVNKSSKNDISSIYQNLPKERSVQYQFTVGGSGGKNIVYSPVFMSKISKNIISNCNNIGSVKFEVDQTDNRVAYGLVKDSVKKFDCTSPTAKSKLKWGEISCP
;
A
#
# COMPACT_ATOMS: atom_id res chain seq x y z
N MET A 1 -7.48 56.28 52.85
CA MET A 1 -7.50 55.89 54.29
C MET A 1 -7.11 54.41 54.33
N LYS A 2 -5.83 54.06 54.58
CA LYS A 2 -5.25 53.59 55.87
C LYS A 2 -6.17 52.53 56.54
N LYS A 3 -5.77 51.27 56.79
CA LYS A 3 -4.57 50.82 57.52
C LYS A 3 -4.17 49.37 57.20
N ASN A 4 -2.85 49.15 57.20
CA ASN A 4 -2.15 47.88 57.48
C ASN A 4 -2.43 47.39 58.91
N VAL A 5 -2.40 46.07 59.16
CA VAL A 5 -1.74 45.51 60.35
C VAL A 5 -1.03 44.20 59.98
N LEU A 6 0.26 44.21 60.32
CA LEU A 6 1.28 43.18 60.27
C LEU A 6 1.32 42.54 61.68
N ILE A 7 1.39 41.22 61.84
CA ILE A 7 1.91 40.60 63.06
C ILE A 7 2.91 39.50 62.69
N LEU A 8 4.14 39.74 63.16
CA LEU A 8 5.33 38.90 63.17
C LEU A 8 5.25 37.87 64.33
N GLY A 9 5.84 36.69 64.13
CA GLY A 9 6.94 36.24 65.01
C GLY A 9 6.73 35.05 65.97
N LEU A 10 7.38 33.93 65.58
CA LEU A 10 8.25 33.02 66.38
C LEU A 10 7.71 32.19 67.56
N LEU A 11 7.88 30.85 67.48
CA LEU A 11 8.95 30.12 68.19
C LEU A 11 9.04 28.64 67.74
N ALA A 12 10.29 28.18 67.68
CA ALA A 12 10.72 26.85 67.25
C ALA A 12 10.59 25.78 68.33
N SER A 13 10.49 24.51 67.93
CA SER A 13 11.05 23.40 68.72
C SER A 13 11.50 22.27 67.80
N ILE A 14 12.75 21.88 68.00
CA ILE A 14 13.53 20.87 67.31
C ILE A 14 13.20 19.50 67.90
N SER A 15 13.12 18.46 67.06
CA SER A 15 13.37 17.08 67.49
C SER A 15 14.00 16.31 66.34
N LEU A 16 15.29 16.02 66.50
CA LEU A 16 16.10 15.09 65.71
C LEU A 16 15.71 13.64 66.04
N PHE A 17 15.75 12.77 65.04
CA PHE A 17 16.21 11.36 65.02
C PHE A 17 15.96 10.88 63.57
N GLY A 18 16.86 10.30 62.79
CA GLY A 18 18.25 9.89 62.92
C GLY A 18 18.53 9.07 61.65
N CYS A 19 19.55 9.45 60.88
CA CYS A 19 20.01 8.67 59.73
C CYS A 19 20.87 7.50 60.20
N ALA A 20 20.73 6.34 59.54
CA ALA A 20 21.75 5.31 59.51
C ALA A 20 21.93 4.83 58.06
N GLN A 21 22.95 5.36 57.39
CA GLN A 21 23.64 4.67 56.31
C GLN A 21 24.85 3.96 56.90
N LYS A 22 25.18 2.79 56.36
CA LYS A 22 26.48 2.16 56.54
C LYS A 22 27.02 1.82 55.15
N ASP A 23 28.05 2.55 54.77
CA ASP A 23 28.92 2.23 53.64
C ASP A 23 29.88 1.09 54.02
N TYR A 24 30.16 0.20 53.05
CA TYR A 24 31.52 -0.30 52.87
C TYR A 24 31.77 -0.70 51.40
N LEU A 25 32.94 -0.29 50.93
CA LEU A 25 33.46 -0.28 49.56
C LEU A 25 33.94 -1.65 49.07
N SER A 26 33.80 -1.93 47.77
CA SER A 26 34.93 -1.96 46.80
C SER A 26 34.65 -2.86 45.58
N SER A 27 34.61 -2.22 44.41
CA SER A 27 35.22 -2.57 43.11
C SER A 27 35.07 -4.00 42.56
N THR A 28 34.43 -4.18 41.40
CA THR A 28 35.04 -4.21 40.04
C THR A 28 34.04 -4.72 39.00
N ASP A 29 34.07 -4.09 37.81
CA ASP A 29 33.74 -4.59 36.47
C ASP A 29 32.29 -4.92 36.08
N GLY A 30 31.90 -4.39 34.91
CA GLY A 30 30.89 -5.01 34.05
C GLY A 30 29.78 -4.09 33.57
N ASP A 31 29.88 -3.67 32.31
CA ASP A 31 28.93 -2.88 31.53
C ASP A 31 27.44 -3.30 31.61
N SER A 32 26.59 -2.28 31.66
CA SER A 32 25.44 -2.02 30.77
C SER A 32 24.71 -3.21 30.12
N GLU A 33 23.40 -3.36 30.36
CA GLU A 33 22.40 -2.96 29.34
C GLU A 33 20.97 -2.92 29.89
N VAL A 34 20.27 -1.89 29.45
CA VAL A 34 18.85 -1.56 29.64
C VAL A 34 17.98 -2.51 28.83
N THR A 35 16.86 -3.00 29.38
CA THR A 35 15.75 -3.48 28.54
C THR A 35 14.41 -2.88 28.95
N ASN A 36 13.97 -1.93 28.10
CA ASN A 36 12.62 -1.41 28.01
C ASN A 36 11.65 -2.53 27.63
N SER A 37 10.63 -2.77 28.44
CA SER A 37 9.43 -3.50 28.00
C SER A 37 8.45 -2.53 27.35
N ALA A 38 8.71 -2.22 26.07
CA ALA A 38 7.71 -1.65 25.19
C ALA A 38 6.72 -2.77 24.81
N SER A 39 5.46 -2.59 25.21
CA SER A 39 4.35 -3.42 24.76
C SER A 39 4.11 -3.17 23.27
N ASN A 40 4.72 -3.99 22.41
CA ASN A 40 4.32 -4.13 21.02
C ASN A 40 3.07 -5.03 20.95
N VAL A 41 1.89 -4.44 21.17
CA VAL A 41 0.64 -5.03 20.72
C VAL A 41 0.44 -4.58 19.28
N SER A 42 0.80 -5.46 18.35
CA SER A 42 0.49 -5.30 16.93
C SER A 42 -1.03 -5.40 16.77
N ALA A 43 -1.68 -4.23 16.68
CA ALA A 43 -3.06 -4.13 16.24
C ALA A 43 -3.21 -4.84 14.89
N THR A 44 -4.21 -5.72 14.81
CA THR A 44 -4.46 -6.56 13.64
C THR A 44 -5.06 -5.72 12.51
N THR A 45 -4.97 -6.21 11.27
CA THR A 45 -5.46 -5.58 10.03
C THR A 45 -6.97 -5.28 9.97
N GLU A 46 -7.74 -5.69 10.99
CA GLU A 46 -9.16 -5.33 11.14
C GLU A 46 -9.36 -4.06 11.99
N GLU A 47 -8.46 -3.76 12.94
CA GLU A 47 -8.55 -2.53 13.74
C GLU A 47 -8.24 -1.28 12.91
N SER A 48 -7.36 -1.36 11.91
CA SER A 48 -7.01 -0.22 11.05
C SER A 48 -8.05 0.12 9.99
N LYS A 49 -8.93 -0.83 9.62
CA LYS A 49 -10.04 -0.59 8.70
C LYS A 49 -11.12 0.28 9.35
N GLY A 50 -11.52 0.01 10.59
CA GLY A 50 -12.64 0.69 11.24
C GLY A 50 -12.37 2.13 11.75
N LEU A 51 -11.13 2.62 11.70
CA LEU A 51 -10.77 3.90 12.34
C LEU A 51 -11.38 5.12 11.65
N ILE A 52 -11.33 5.17 10.31
CA ILE A 52 -11.76 6.36 9.54
C ILE A 52 -13.15 6.23 8.90
N GLU A 53 -13.74 5.03 8.87
CA GLU A 53 -14.94 4.72 8.08
C GLU A 53 -16.13 5.63 8.40
N SER A 54 -16.32 6.01 9.66
CA SER A 54 -17.42 6.92 10.04
C SER A 54 -17.24 8.29 9.40
N SER A 55 -16.08 8.93 9.58
CA SER A 55 -15.82 10.27 9.04
C SER A 55 -15.74 10.26 7.51
N LEU A 56 -15.12 9.24 6.93
CA LEU A 56 -15.08 9.08 5.47
C LEU A 56 -16.49 8.81 4.92
N GLY A 57 -17.29 8.01 5.59
CA GLY A 57 -18.69 7.75 5.24
C GLY A 57 -19.56 9.01 5.29
N GLU A 58 -19.36 9.88 6.29
CA GLU A 58 -20.01 11.19 6.36
C GLU A 58 -19.63 12.07 5.16
N TYR A 59 -18.35 12.16 4.83
CA TYR A 59 -17.90 12.87 3.63
C TYR A 59 -18.57 12.31 2.36
N LEU A 60 -18.54 10.99 2.16
CA LEU A 60 -19.08 10.35 0.97
C LEU A 60 -20.59 10.55 0.83
N LYS A 61 -21.34 10.57 1.93
CA LYS A 61 -22.78 10.92 1.92
C LYS A 61 -23.01 12.32 1.35
N THR A 62 -22.17 13.31 1.67
CA THR A 62 -22.28 14.66 1.09
C THR A 62 -22.07 14.68 -0.43
N LYS A 63 -21.34 13.70 -0.96
CA LYS A 63 -21.08 13.52 -2.40
C LYS A 63 -22.04 12.52 -3.07
N SER A 64 -23.04 12.01 -2.35
CA SER A 64 -23.94 10.94 -2.81
C SER A 64 -23.20 9.67 -3.25
N LEU A 65 -22.08 9.36 -2.57
CA LEU A 65 -21.26 8.17 -2.78
C LEU A 65 -21.40 7.21 -1.59
N LYS A 66 -21.12 5.93 -1.86
CA LYS A 66 -21.09 4.88 -0.84
C LYS A 66 -19.67 4.41 -0.60
N LEU A 67 -19.34 4.04 0.64
CA LEU A 67 -18.00 3.66 1.03
C LEU A 67 -17.53 2.39 0.30
N GLU A 68 -18.41 1.40 0.19
CA GLU A 68 -18.17 0.12 -0.50
C GLU A 68 -17.91 0.26 -2.00
N ASP A 69 -18.47 1.32 -2.63
CA ASP A 69 -18.37 1.58 -4.07
C ASP A 69 -17.30 2.63 -4.41
N THR A 70 -16.57 3.11 -3.40
CA THR A 70 -15.59 4.19 -3.57
C THR A 70 -14.19 3.70 -3.24
N PRO A 71 -13.43 3.18 -4.23
CA PRO A 71 -12.08 2.70 -4.01
C PRO A 71 -11.19 3.82 -3.46
N HIS A 72 -10.57 3.57 -2.32
CA HIS A 72 -9.69 4.52 -1.64
C HIS A 72 -8.58 3.78 -0.90
N LYS A 73 -7.54 4.53 -0.51
CA LYS A 73 -6.45 4.05 0.33
C LYS A 73 -6.17 5.07 1.41
N VAL A 74 -5.85 4.57 2.59
CA VAL A 74 -5.62 5.40 3.78
C VAL A 74 -4.20 5.20 4.25
N GLN A 75 -3.54 6.29 4.62
CA GLN A 75 -2.28 6.27 5.36
C GLN A 75 -2.45 7.10 6.63
N TYR A 76 -1.86 6.62 7.72
CA TYR A 76 -1.95 7.26 9.03
C TYR A 76 -0.60 7.84 9.42
N THR A 77 -0.56 9.12 9.74
CA THR A 77 0.64 9.83 10.17
C THR A 77 0.24 10.99 11.08
N ASP A 78 1.10 11.37 12.01
CA ASP A 78 0.89 12.58 12.79
C ASP A 78 1.34 13.77 11.94
N LEU A 79 0.42 14.68 11.62
CA LEU A 79 0.69 15.89 10.85
C LEU A 79 0.83 17.11 11.75
N ASN A 80 0.21 17.16 12.93
CA ASN A 80 0.16 18.35 13.79
C ASN A 80 1.06 18.26 15.04
N GLY A 81 1.71 17.12 15.26
CA GLY A 81 2.62 16.86 16.36
C GLY A 81 1.96 16.58 17.71
N ASP A 82 0.66 16.24 17.74
CA ASP A 82 -0.08 15.96 18.99
C ASP A 82 0.04 14.50 19.46
N ASN A 83 0.80 13.66 18.75
CA ASN A 83 0.95 12.22 18.94
C ASN A 83 -0.31 11.38 18.66
N ILE A 84 -1.35 11.99 18.10
CA ILE A 84 -2.51 11.30 17.55
C ILE A 84 -2.32 11.21 16.03
N LYS A 85 -2.62 10.05 15.45
CA LYS A 85 -2.46 9.89 14.00
C LYS A 85 -3.61 10.55 13.26
N ASP A 86 -3.27 11.39 12.29
CA ASP A 86 -4.16 11.90 11.26
C ASP A 86 -4.25 10.90 10.10
N ALA A 87 -5.30 11.01 9.29
CA ALA A 87 -5.53 10.14 8.15
C ALA A 87 -5.49 10.93 6.84
N LEU A 88 -4.62 10.51 5.93
CA LEU A 88 -4.66 10.91 4.53
C LEU A 88 -5.39 9.81 3.74
N THR A 89 -6.46 10.16 3.05
CA THR A 89 -7.22 9.24 2.20
C THR A 89 -7.10 9.66 0.75
N ILE A 90 -6.53 8.83 -0.12
CA ILE A 90 -6.49 9.06 -1.57
C ILE A 90 -7.53 8.17 -2.25
N PHE A 91 -8.40 8.77 -3.05
CA PHE A 91 -9.30 8.02 -3.91
C PHE A 91 -8.55 7.39 -5.08
N THR A 92 -8.99 6.20 -5.50
CA THR A 92 -8.33 5.42 -6.56
C THR A 92 -9.30 4.99 -7.67
N GLY A 93 -10.58 5.32 -7.54
CA GLY A 93 -11.60 5.07 -8.55
C GLY A 93 -11.62 6.14 -9.64
N SER A 94 -12.02 5.76 -10.86
CA SER A 94 -12.10 6.66 -12.03
C SER A 94 -13.08 7.84 -11.84
N LYS A 95 -14.05 7.74 -10.93
CA LYS A 95 -14.99 8.84 -10.63
C LYS A 95 -14.35 9.98 -9.84
N SER A 96 -13.25 9.70 -9.12
CA SER A 96 -12.58 10.64 -8.23
C SER A 96 -11.14 10.94 -8.67
N CYS A 97 -10.75 10.43 -9.85
CA CYS A 97 -9.43 10.58 -10.44
C CYS A 97 -9.53 11.06 -11.88
N THR A 98 -8.63 11.95 -12.25
CA THR A 98 -8.39 12.44 -13.61
C THR A 98 -6.92 12.22 -13.97
N ASP A 99 -6.55 12.48 -15.23
CA ASP A 99 -5.14 12.40 -15.68
C ASP A 99 -4.19 13.35 -14.90
N ASN A 100 -4.75 14.39 -14.28
CA ASN A 100 -4.01 15.36 -13.47
C ASN A 100 -3.86 14.93 -12.00
N GLY A 101 -4.51 13.83 -11.60
CA GLY A 101 -4.47 13.28 -10.25
C GLY A 101 -5.86 12.98 -9.68
N CYS A 102 -5.85 12.49 -8.44
CA CYS A 102 -7.00 12.07 -7.67
C CYS A 102 -7.38 13.08 -6.59
N ASN A 103 -8.60 12.95 -6.09
CA ASN A 103 -9.01 13.62 -4.87
C ASN A 103 -8.37 12.95 -3.64
N MET A 104 -7.94 13.77 -2.68
CA MET A 104 -7.36 13.36 -1.41
C MET A 104 -8.00 14.11 -0.26
N LEU A 105 -8.34 13.39 0.80
CA LEU A 105 -8.84 13.95 2.04
C LEU A 105 -7.77 13.93 3.12
N VAL A 106 -7.77 14.95 3.97
CA VAL A 106 -7.01 14.97 5.21
C VAL A 106 -8.00 15.04 6.37
N HIS A 107 -7.89 14.10 7.29
CA HIS A 107 -8.67 14.09 8.52
C HIS A 107 -7.76 14.18 9.73
N GLN A 108 -8.10 15.08 10.65
CA GLN A 108 -7.45 15.18 11.95
C GLN A 108 -7.87 14.03 12.86
N GLY A 109 -6.91 13.37 13.49
CA GLY A 109 -7.18 12.49 14.63
C GLY A 109 -7.49 13.33 15.86
N ILE A 110 -8.65 13.11 16.49
CA ILE A 110 -9.07 13.88 17.69
C ILE A 110 -9.14 13.00 18.96
N GLY A 111 -8.45 11.85 18.94
CA GLY A 111 -8.44 10.86 20.02
C GLY A 111 -9.58 9.85 19.91
N ASP A 112 -9.52 8.78 20.72
CA ASP A 112 -10.53 7.71 20.78
C ASP A 112 -10.91 7.13 19.40
N ASN A 113 -9.94 7.02 18.48
CA ASN A 113 -10.17 6.58 17.10
C ASN A 113 -11.21 7.42 16.34
N LYS A 114 -11.40 8.68 16.71
CA LYS A 114 -12.29 9.63 16.03
C LYS A 114 -11.49 10.55 15.14
N PHE A 115 -12.11 10.93 14.05
CA PHE A 115 -11.51 11.75 13.02
C PHE A 115 -12.45 12.88 12.60
N LYS A 116 -11.86 14.01 12.26
CA LYS A 116 -12.57 15.19 11.75
C LYS A 116 -11.99 15.56 10.40
N LEU A 117 -12.84 15.73 9.39
CA LEU A 117 -12.38 16.21 8.07
C LEU A 117 -11.79 17.63 8.21
N VAL A 118 -10.58 17.80 7.68
CA VAL A 118 -9.84 19.07 7.68
C VAL A 118 -9.68 19.61 6.27
N SER A 119 -9.47 18.75 5.27
CA SER A 119 -9.27 19.20 3.89
C SER A 119 -9.76 18.20 2.86
N ASP A 120 -10.29 18.74 1.76
CA ASP A 120 -10.68 18.05 0.52
C ASP A 120 -9.85 18.66 -0.61
N ILE A 121 -8.88 17.90 -1.12
CA ILE A 121 -7.78 18.39 -1.96
C ILE A 121 -7.80 17.68 -3.30
N ALA A 122 -7.74 18.44 -4.41
CA ALA A 122 -7.59 17.86 -5.74
C ALA A 122 -6.89 18.82 -6.73
N PRO A 123 -6.25 18.29 -7.77
CA PRO A 123 -5.85 16.90 -7.94
C PRO A 123 -4.47 16.63 -7.32
N VAL A 124 -4.25 15.43 -6.76
CA VAL A 124 -2.93 14.98 -6.26
C VAL A 124 -2.56 13.60 -6.82
N LYS A 125 -1.27 13.34 -7.00
CA LYS A 125 -0.75 12.03 -7.40
C LYS A 125 0.10 11.43 -6.28
N SER A 126 -0.05 10.11 -6.10
CA SER A 126 0.87 9.30 -5.28
C SER A 126 2.23 9.17 -5.99
N PRO A 127 3.36 9.15 -5.27
CA PRO A 127 3.47 9.18 -3.81
C PRO A 127 3.32 10.60 -3.22
N ILE A 128 2.85 10.67 -1.98
CA ILE A 128 2.81 11.91 -1.19
C ILE A 128 4.01 11.91 -0.25
N THR A 129 4.65 13.06 -0.05
CA THR A 129 5.72 13.20 0.95
C THR A 129 5.25 14.11 2.07
N ILE A 130 5.35 13.65 3.31
CA ILE A 130 5.07 14.48 4.47
C ILE A 130 6.37 15.17 4.84
N SER A 131 6.39 16.50 4.74
CA SER A 131 7.62 17.26 4.87
C SER A 131 8.13 17.28 6.31
N GLU A 132 9.44 17.46 6.48
CA GLU A 132 10.03 17.87 7.76
C GLU A 132 9.67 19.32 8.12
N LYS A 133 9.26 20.14 7.13
CA LYS A 133 8.81 21.51 7.35
C LYS A 133 7.37 21.53 7.87
N THR A 134 7.07 22.50 8.72
CA THR A 134 5.73 22.75 9.26
C THR A 134 5.28 24.18 8.95
N THR A 135 4.05 24.35 8.51
CA THR A 135 3.37 25.64 8.36
C THR A 135 2.07 25.61 9.16
N GLY A 136 1.74 26.67 9.88
CA GLY A 136 0.46 26.75 10.61
C GLY A 136 0.27 25.67 11.69
N GLY A 137 1.37 25.11 12.22
CA GLY A 137 1.35 24.03 13.22
C GLY A 137 1.18 22.62 12.64
N TRP A 138 1.11 22.48 11.32
CA TRP A 138 0.98 21.19 10.63
C TRP A 138 2.16 20.97 9.69
N ARG A 139 2.58 19.72 9.50
CA ARG A 139 3.60 19.33 8.51
C ARG A 139 3.11 19.65 7.11
N ASP A 140 3.97 20.24 6.29
CA ASP A 140 3.64 20.51 4.89
C ASP A 140 3.46 19.18 4.14
N VAL A 141 2.48 19.12 3.25
CA VAL A 141 2.23 17.93 2.42
C VAL A 141 2.72 18.21 1.01
N ILE A 142 3.68 17.42 0.55
CA ILE A 142 4.25 17.55 -0.80
C ILE A 142 3.56 16.56 -1.73
N ALA A 143 2.95 17.08 -2.79
CA ALA A 143 2.20 16.30 -3.77
C ALA A 143 2.72 16.54 -5.18
N ASN A 144 2.62 15.52 -6.03
CA ASN A 144 2.81 15.67 -7.46
C ASN A 144 1.46 15.99 -8.13
N VAL A 145 1.47 16.91 -9.11
CA VAL A 145 0.27 17.38 -9.82
C VAL A 145 0.56 17.55 -11.31
N GLY A 146 -0.50 17.65 -12.11
CA GLY A 146 -0.41 17.85 -13.56
C GLY A 146 -0.34 16.54 -14.35
N SER A 147 -0.27 16.65 -15.67
CA SER A 147 -0.21 15.47 -16.56
C SER A 147 1.18 14.83 -16.54
N GLU A 148 1.27 13.58 -17.01
CA GLU A 148 2.55 12.86 -17.13
C GLU A 148 3.59 13.62 -17.96
N ALA A 149 3.16 14.43 -18.93
CA ALA A 149 4.06 15.22 -19.76
C ALA A 149 4.56 16.50 -19.08
N LYS A 150 3.88 16.97 -18.02
CA LYS A 150 4.20 18.21 -17.31
C LYS A 150 3.97 18.04 -15.79
N PRO A 151 4.66 17.09 -15.13
CA PRO A 151 4.52 16.88 -13.71
C PRO A 151 5.13 18.07 -12.96
N LYS A 152 4.54 18.40 -11.81
CA LYS A 152 5.04 19.43 -10.92
C LYS A 152 4.93 18.95 -9.48
N ASN A 153 5.94 19.21 -8.67
CA ASN A 153 5.86 19.03 -7.24
C ASN A 153 5.42 20.35 -6.61
N VAL A 154 4.48 20.27 -5.67
CA VAL A 154 3.96 21.43 -4.94
C VAL A 154 3.93 21.14 -3.45
N ALA A 155 4.08 22.18 -2.63
CA ALA A 155 3.86 22.11 -1.19
C ALA A 155 2.47 22.61 -0.84
N LEU A 156 1.65 21.74 -0.26
CA LEU A 156 0.38 22.06 0.36
C LEU A 156 0.70 22.49 1.80
N LYS A 157 0.55 23.78 2.06
CA LYS A 157 0.84 24.39 3.37
C LYS A 157 -0.47 24.61 4.12
N PHE A 158 -0.46 24.35 5.42
CA PHE A 158 -1.63 24.56 6.25
C PHE A 158 -1.81 26.04 6.59
N ASP A 159 -3.00 26.59 6.34
CA ASP A 159 -3.29 28.02 6.50
C ASP A 159 -3.87 28.38 7.89
N GLY A 160 -3.94 27.41 8.79
CA GLY A 160 -4.59 27.52 10.10
C GLY A 160 -6.02 26.96 10.14
N LYS A 161 -6.62 26.67 8.98
CA LYS A 161 -7.92 25.99 8.84
C LYS A 161 -7.80 24.67 8.12
N GLY A 162 -7.01 24.62 7.05
CA GLY A 162 -6.86 23.47 6.18
C GLY A 162 -5.64 23.57 5.27
N TYR A 163 -5.39 22.51 4.53
CA TYR A 163 -4.57 22.53 3.33
C TYR A 163 -5.40 23.10 2.16
N PRO A 164 -4.74 23.68 1.13
CA PRO A 164 -5.43 24.25 -0.01
C PRO A 164 -6.25 23.20 -0.78
N GLU A 165 -7.47 23.56 -1.17
CA GLU A 165 -8.36 22.69 -1.94
C GLU A 165 -7.81 22.34 -3.32
N ASN A 166 -7.09 23.28 -3.95
CA ASN A 166 -6.47 23.07 -5.27
C ASN A 166 -4.95 22.95 -5.17
N ALA A 167 -4.45 21.74 -5.34
CA ALA A 167 -3.02 21.47 -5.33
C ALA A 167 -2.31 22.04 -6.58
N SER A 168 -2.95 22.04 -7.74
CA SER A 168 -2.35 22.49 -9.00
C SER A 168 -2.10 24.01 -9.08
N SER A 169 -2.73 24.79 -8.22
CA SER A 169 -2.49 26.24 -8.12
C SER A 169 -1.39 26.61 -7.13
N GLN A 170 -0.81 25.64 -6.43
CA GLN A 170 0.21 25.91 -5.43
C GLN A 170 1.57 26.19 -6.09
N PRO A 171 2.46 26.95 -5.43
CA PRO A 171 3.81 27.19 -5.92
C PRO A 171 4.58 25.88 -6.12
N ILE A 172 5.33 25.82 -7.22
CA ILE A 172 6.23 24.71 -7.52
C ILE A 172 7.33 24.69 -6.46
N ILE A 173 7.71 23.48 -6.04
CA ILE A 173 8.90 23.24 -5.24
C ILE A 173 9.89 22.42 -6.04
N GLU A 174 11.17 22.72 -5.86
CA GLU A 174 12.26 21.99 -6.51
C GLU A 174 12.52 20.66 -5.80
N ASP A 175 12.92 19.64 -6.56
CA ASP A 175 13.15 18.29 -6.04
C ASP A 175 14.21 18.25 -4.92
N SER A 176 15.20 19.14 -4.97
CA SER A 176 16.25 19.28 -3.96
C SER A 176 15.73 19.76 -2.60
N GLU A 177 14.55 20.37 -2.56
CA GLU A 177 13.91 20.86 -1.33
C GLU A 177 12.98 19.82 -0.68
N ILE A 178 12.69 18.72 -1.38
CA ILE A 178 11.78 17.68 -0.91
C ILE A 178 12.50 16.79 0.11
N LYS A 179 12.16 16.97 1.39
CA LYS A 179 12.64 16.15 2.51
C LYS A 179 11.47 15.70 3.37
N GLY A 180 11.51 14.45 3.83
CA GLY A 180 10.53 13.87 4.74
C GLY A 180 10.07 12.48 4.33
N ASP A 181 8.98 12.04 4.95
CA ASP A 181 8.48 10.67 4.84
C ASP A 181 7.65 10.48 3.58
N LYS A 182 8.08 9.59 2.69
CA LYS A 182 7.33 9.25 1.48
C LYS A 182 6.26 8.22 1.80
N LEU A 183 5.00 8.63 1.72
CA LEU A 183 3.82 7.77 1.81
C LEU A 183 3.45 7.28 0.41
N ALA A 184 3.70 6.00 0.17
CA ALA A 184 3.17 5.31 -0.99
C ALA A 184 1.73 4.87 -0.67
N PHE A 185 0.77 5.34 -1.46
CA PHE A 185 -0.59 4.80 -1.44
C PHE A 185 -0.66 3.60 -2.39
N GLU A 186 0.31 2.70 -2.27
CA GLU A 186 0.40 1.43 -2.98
C GLU A 186 -0.09 0.30 -2.06
N THR A 187 -0.50 -0.84 -2.62
CA THR A 187 -0.87 -2.00 -1.78
C THR A 187 0.34 -2.47 -0.98
N GLU A 188 0.14 -2.89 0.27
CA GLU A 188 1.20 -3.33 1.21
C GLU A 188 2.06 -4.53 0.76
N ALA A 189 1.89 -5.02 -0.48
CA ALA A 189 2.75 -6.04 -1.07
C ALA A 189 4.18 -5.56 -1.40
N ASN A 190 4.52 -4.28 -1.19
CA ASN A 190 5.80 -3.71 -1.61
C ASN A 190 6.61 -3.03 -0.48
N LYS A 191 6.33 -3.34 0.80
CA LYS A 191 7.11 -2.79 1.94
C LYS A 191 8.39 -3.59 2.24
N SER A 192 8.55 -4.78 1.68
CA SER A 192 9.78 -5.58 1.80
C SER A 192 10.75 -5.35 0.62
N LYS A 193 11.11 -4.08 0.34
CA LYS A 193 12.17 -3.76 -0.64
C LYS A 193 12.97 -2.51 -0.27
N LYS A 194 13.34 -2.36 1.00
CA LYS A 194 14.30 -1.33 1.41
C LYS A 194 15.15 -1.73 2.61
N THR A 195 15.85 -2.86 2.51
CA THR A 195 17.10 -3.14 3.26
C THR A 195 17.78 -4.39 2.69
N VAL A 196 18.26 -4.36 1.44
CA VAL A 196 19.37 -5.23 1.03
C VAL A 196 20.19 -4.51 -0.06
N ASP A 197 20.89 -3.46 0.34
CA ASP A 197 22.18 -3.14 -0.27
C ASP A 197 23.23 -3.50 0.79
N ASN A 198 23.61 -4.77 0.84
CA ASN A 198 25.01 -5.19 0.91
C ASN A 198 25.15 -6.71 1.03
N LYS A 199 26.08 -7.19 0.20
CA LYS A 199 26.80 -8.47 0.28
C LYS A 199 26.22 -9.69 -0.46
N LYS A 200 26.51 -9.69 -1.76
CA LYS A 200 26.84 -10.87 -2.58
C LYS A 200 27.82 -11.81 -1.85
N ALA A 201 27.50 -13.10 -1.75
CA ALA A 201 28.40 -14.20 -2.09
C ALA A 201 27.72 -15.57 -1.95
N ASP A 202 28.02 -16.39 -2.97
CA ASP A 202 27.98 -17.83 -3.11
C ASP A 202 26.68 -18.62 -3.23
N ALA A 203 26.70 -19.36 -4.35
CA ALA A 203 25.75 -20.34 -4.77
C ALA A 203 26.04 -21.69 -4.11
N ASP A 204 24.95 -22.46 -4.05
CA ASP A 204 24.86 -23.87 -4.43
C ASP A 204 24.41 -24.83 -3.33
N LYS A 205 23.63 -25.80 -3.82
CA LYS A 205 23.07 -27.00 -3.21
C LYS A 205 21.61 -26.94 -2.75
N ALA A 206 20.83 -27.73 -3.50
CA ALA A 206 19.43 -28.03 -3.33
C ALA A 206 19.08 -28.58 -1.94
N ASP A 207 17.91 -28.21 -1.43
CA ASP A 207 17.15 -29.08 -0.55
C ASP A 207 15.66 -29.05 -0.86
N LYS A 208 15.09 -30.25 -0.88
CA LYS A 208 13.68 -30.58 -1.06
C LYS A 208 13.00 -30.42 0.29
N THR A 209 12.19 -29.39 0.51
CA THR A 209 11.01 -29.51 1.38
C THR A 209 10.00 -28.43 1.00
N ALA A 210 8.75 -28.83 0.81
CA ALA A 210 7.65 -27.97 0.44
C ALA A 210 7.21 -27.08 1.60
N THR A 211 7.24 -25.75 1.41
CA THR A 211 6.28 -24.79 1.97
C THR A 211 6.38 -23.44 1.23
N ALA A 212 5.32 -23.10 0.48
CA ALA A 212 4.81 -21.76 0.15
C ALA A 212 5.73 -20.63 -0.39
N GLY A 213 6.97 -20.89 -0.83
CA GLY A 213 7.77 -19.95 -1.62
C GLY A 213 7.79 -20.36 -3.10
N LEU A 214 7.45 -19.45 -4.02
CA LEU A 214 7.77 -19.69 -5.44
C LEU A 214 9.28 -19.84 -5.58
N SER A 215 9.74 -20.69 -6.50
CA SER A 215 11.17 -20.72 -6.84
C SER A 215 11.60 -19.31 -7.31
N SER A 216 12.84 -18.93 -7.02
CA SER A 216 13.38 -17.62 -7.41
C SER A 216 13.23 -17.34 -8.92
N LYS A 217 13.42 -18.38 -9.75
CA LYS A 217 13.20 -18.32 -11.21
C LYS A 217 11.73 -18.09 -11.58
N CYS A 218 10.81 -18.76 -10.89
CA CYS A 218 9.38 -18.58 -11.14
C CYS A 218 8.92 -17.17 -10.75
N GLN A 219 9.39 -16.67 -9.60
CA GLN A 219 9.08 -15.33 -9.15
C GLN A 219 9.60 -14.27 -10.14
N ALA A 220 10.85 -14.40 -10.60
CA ALA A 220 11.42 -13.52 -11.61
C ALA A 220 10.63 -13.54 -12.94
N ALA A 221 10.18 -14.71 -13.39
CA ALA A 221 9.38 -14.82 -14.61
C ALA A 221 8.01 -14.15 -14.47
N ILE A 222 7.37 -14.26 -13.30
CA ILE A 222 6.11 -13.59 -12.98
C ILE A 222 6.32 -12.07 -12.94
N ASP A 223 7.38 -11.59 -12.30
CA ASP A 223 7.66 -10.16 -12.17
C ASP A 223 8.01 -9.52 -13.52
N ALA A 224 8.75 -10.25 -14.37
CA ALA A 224 8.97 -9.85 -15.75
C ALA A 224 7.65 -9.74 -16.54
N GLY A 225 6.77 -10.74 -16.41
CA GLY A 225 5.45 -10.71 -17.04
C GLY A 225 4.57 -9.54 -16.58
N LYS A 226 4.54 -9.27 -15.26
CA LYS A 226 3.86 -8.09 -14.69
C LYS A 226 4.41 -6.78 -15.22
N THR A 227 5.73 -6.66 -15.30
CA THR A 227 6.41 -5.47 -15.83
C THR A 227 6.06 -5.27 -17.31
N GLU A 228 6.09 -6.33 -18.13
CA GLU A 228 5.70 -6.23 -19.54
C GLU A 228 4.24 -5.78 -19.70
N VAL A 229 3.30 -6.32 -18.90
CA VAL A 229 1.89 -5.90 -18.90
C VAL A 229 1.73 -4.44 -18.45
N ALA A 230 2.44 -4.02 -17.41
CA ALA A 230 2.37 -2.66 -16.88
C ALA A 230 2.91 -1.61 -17.88
N ASN A 231 3.84 -2.00 -18.75
CA ASN A 231 4.44 -1.09 -19.73
C ASN A 231 3.60 -0.93 -21.02
N VAL A 232 2.45 -1.60 -21.13
CA VAL A 232 1.57 -1.40 -22.28
C VAL A 232 0.89 -0.03 -22.16
N SER A 233 1.04 0.81 -23.19
CA SER A 233 0.40 2.12 -23.22
C SER A 233 -1.12 2.01 -23.13
N GLY A 234 -1.74 2.89 -22.33
CA GLY A 234 -3.17 2.89 -22.09
C GLY A 234 -3.66 1.77 -21.16
N ILE A 235 -2.76 1.10 -20.44
CA ILE A 235 -3.14 0.17 -19.38
C ILE A 235 -3.86 0.93 -18.25
N GLY A 236 -5.06 0.49 -17.90
CA GLY A 236 -5.84 1.04 -16.80
C GLY A 236 -5.71 0.16 -15.57
N VAL A 237 -6.71 -0.70 -15.33
CA VAL A 237 -6.62 -1.77 -14.32
C VAL A 237 -5.42 -2.65 -14.66
N ASN A 238 -4.62 -2.98 -13.66
CA ASN A 238 -3.54 -3.96 -13.78
C ASN A 238 -3.46 -4.77 -12.48
N LYS A 239 -4.29 -5.80 -12.41
CA LYS A 239 -4.34 -6.72 -11.28
C LYS A 239 -3.79 -8.07 -11.74
N SER A 240 -3.23 -8.82 -10.81
CA SER A 240 -2.93 -10.23 -11.07
C SER A 240 -3.19 -11.09 -9.85
N SER A 241 -3.57 -12.34 -10.10
CA SER A 241 -3.87 -13.32 -9.06
C SER A 241 -3.36 -14.71 -9.45
N LYS A 242 -3.28 -15.59 -8.45
CA LYS A 242 -3.05 -17.02 -8.64
C LYS A 242 -4.29 -17.75 -8.18
N ASN A 243 -4.84 -18.59 -9.05
CA ASN A 243 -6.04 -19.34 -8.76
C ASN A 243 -5.72 -20.84 -8.83
N ASP A 244 -6.19 -21.62 -7.86
CA ASP A 244 -6.24 -23.07 -8.00
C ASP A 244 -7.39 -23.43 -8.95
N ILE A 245 -7.05 -24.16 -10.02
CA ILE A 245 -7.97 -24.55 -11.08
C ILE A 245 -8.21 -26.07 -11.15
N SER A 246 -7.79 -26.82 -10.14
CA SER A 246 -7.97 -28.28 -10.05
C SER A 246 -9.43 -28.72 -10.09
N SER A 247 -10.36 -27.91 -9.55
CA SER A 247 -11.79 -28.18 -9.58
C SER A 247 -12.44 -27.90 -10.94
N ILE A 248 -11.81 -27.10 -11.80
CA ILE A 248 -12.36 -26.63 -13.07
C ILE A 248 -12.11 -27.62 -14.20
N TYR A 249 -10.98 -28.34 -14.17
CA TYR A 249 -10.50 -29.18 -15.27
C TYR A 249 -10.56 -30.68 -14.98
N GLN A 250 -10.83 -31.49 -16.00
CA GLN A 250 -10.88 -32.96 -15.90
C GLN A 250 -9.49 -33.63 -16.08
N ASN A 251 -8.63 -33.06 -16.93
CA ASN A 251 -7.35 -33.66 -17.36
C ASN A 251 -6.16 -32.72 -17.17
N LEU A 252 -6.12 -32.02 -16.03
CA LEU A 252 -5.06 -31.06 -15.71
C LEU A 252 -3.70 -31.77 -15.57
N PRO A 253 -2.60 -31.24 -16.16
CA PRO A 253 -1.27 -31.82 -15.99
C PRO A 253 -0.87 -31.89 -14.51
N LYS A 254 -0.24 -33.01 -14.11
CA LYS A 254 0.18 -33.22 -12.72
C LYS A 254 1.04 -32.05 -12.23
N GLU A 255 0.81 -31.67 -10.97
CA GLU A 255 1.51 -30.56 -10.28
C GLU A 255 1.26 -29.16 -10.85
N ARG A 256 0.52 -29.01 -11.96
CA ARG A 256 0.30 -27.74 -12.67
C ARG A 256 -1.08 -27.13 -12.37
N SER A 257 -1.52 -27.20 -11.12
CA SER A 257 -2.89 -26.81 -10.70
C SER A 257 -3.11 -25.31 -10.57
N VAL A 258 -2.07 -24.48 -10.74
CA VAL A 258 -2.19 -23.03 -10.60
C VAL A 258 -2.38 -22.37 -11.97
N GLN A 259 -3.36 -21.47 -12.06
CA GLN A 259 -3.49 -20.49 -13.12
C GLN A 259 -2.99 -19.12 -12.62
N TYR A 260 -2.10 -18.50 -13.39
CA TYR A 260 -1.74 -17.11 -13.17
C TYR A 260 -2.65 -16.21 -14.00
N GLN A 261 -3.35 -15.27 -13.39
CA GLN A 261 -4.29 -14.40 -14.08
C GLN A 261 -3.78 -12.96 -14.08
N PHE A 262 -3.81 -12.32 -15.24
CA PHE A 262 -3.74 -10.88 -15.42
C PHE A 262 -5.15 -10.35 -15.70
N THR A 263 -5.62 -9.41 -14.90
CA THR A 263 -6.85 -8.65 -15.13
C THR A 263 -6.47 -7.23 -15.48
N VAL A 264 -6.71 -6.86 -16.74
CA VAL A 264 -6.23 -5.63 -17.34
C VAL A 264 -7.38 -4.74 -17.80
N GLY A 265 -7.24 -3.42 -17.68
CA GLY A 265 -8.27 -2.46 -18.10
C GLY A 265 -7.71 -1.42 -19.06
N GLY A 266 -8.56 -0.46 -19.45
CA GLY A 266 -8.18 0.60 -20.39
C GLY A 266 -8.00 0.12 -21.84
N SER A 267 -7.62 1.04 -22.72
CA SER A 267 -7.35 0.73 -24.13
C SER A 267 -6.17 -0.24 -24.30
N GLY A 268 -5.17 -0.14 -23.41
CA GLY A 268 -4.03 -1.05 -23.33
C GLY A 268 -4.44 -2.47 -22.97
N GLY A 269 -5.41 -2.65 -22.06
CA GLY A 269 -5.95 -3.98 -21.72
C GLY A 269 -6.56 -4.69 -22.93
N LYS A 270 -7.31 -3.97 -23.76
CA LYS A 270 -7.82 -4.49 -25.05
C LYS A 270 -6.69 -4.84 -26.01
N ASN A 271 -5.67 -3.99 -26.12
CA ASN A 271 -4.51 -4.25 -26.98
C ASN A 271 -3.75 -5.53 -26.57
N ILE A 272 -3.69 -5.84 -25.27
CA ILE A 272 -3.07 -7.08 -24.77
C ILE A 272 -3.84 -8.31 -25.27
N VAL A 273 -5.16 -8.36 -25.06
CA VAL A 273 -5.97 -9.53 -25.46
C VAL A 273 -6.09 -9.70 -26.97
N TYR A 274 -5.85 -8.64 -27.76
CA TYR A 274 -5.75 -8.69 -29.22
C TYR A 274 -4.34 -8.99 -29.74
N SER A 275 -3.34 -9.19 -28.86
CA SER A 275 -1.96 -9.50 -29.26
C SER A 275 -1.56 -10.93 -28.86
N PRO A 276 -1.77 -11.93 -29.74
CA PRO A 276 -1.36 -13.31 -29.48
C PRO A 276 0.14 -13.47 -29.23
N VAL A 277 0.96 -12.63 -29.86
CA VAL A 277 2.43 -12.66 -29.72
C VAL A 277 2.83 -12.24 -28.30
N PHE A 278 2.26 -11.16 -27.80
CA PHE A 278 2.54 -10.64 -26.46
C PHE A 278 2.12 -11.63 -25.38
N MET A 279 0.87 -12.11 -25.43
CA MET A 279 0.36 -13.08 -24.46
C MET A 279 1.14 -14.40 -24.51
N SER A 280 1.46 -14.91 -25.70
CA SER A 280 2.25 -16.14 -25.87
C SER A 280 3.65 -16.00 -25.27
N LYS A 281 4.34 -14.87 -25.50
CA LYS A 281 5.68 -14.60 -24.96
C LYS A 281 5.68 -14.66 -23.43
N ILE A 282 4.79 -13.91 -22.78
CA ILE A 282 4.68 -13.86 -21.31
C ILE A 282 4.32 -15.24 -20.75
N SER A 283 3.35 -15.91 -21.37
CA SER A 283 2.89 -17.22 -20.93
C SER A 283 3.99 -18.27 -21.02
N LYS A 284 4.77 -18.28 -22.11
CA LYS A 284 5.94 -19.14 -22.26
C LYS A 284 6.97 -18.89 -21.17
N ASN A 285 7.29 -17.63 -20.89
CA ASN A 285 8.27 -17.30 -19.85
C ASN A 285 7.82 -17.79 -18.47
N ILE A 286 6.57 -17.52 -18.09
CA ILE A 286 6.04 -17.92 -16.77
C ILE A 286 5.96 -19.45 -16.67
N ILE A 287 5.31 -20.12 -17.63
CA ILE A 287 5.05 -21.57 -17.54
C ILE A 287 6.36 -22.37 -17.59
N SER A 288 7.35 -21.95 -18.37
CA SER A 288 8.64 -22.64 -18.44
C SER A 288 9.48 -22.51 -17.16
N ASN A 289 9.27 -21.45 -16.37
CA ASN A 289 10.03 -21.20 -15.14
C ASN A 289 9.25 -21.55 -13.85
N CYS A 290 7.95 -21.81 -13.96
CA CYS A 290 7.06 -22.11 -12.83
C CYS A 290 6.46 -23.51 -12.95
N ASN A 291 7.04 -24.49 -12.25
CA ASN A 291 6.60 -25.89 -12.32
C ASN A 291 5.15 -26.12 -11.84
N ASN A 292 4.62 -25.24 -10.99
CA ASN A 292 3.25 -25.34 -10.49
C ASN A 292 2.20 -24.59 -11.32
N ILE A 293 2.62 -23.72 -12.23
CA ILE A 293 1.73 -22.93 -13.08
C ILE A 293 1.49 -23.69 -14.38
N GLY A 294 0.24 -24.10 -14.60
CA GLY A 294 -0.20 -24.79 -15.81
C GLY A 294 -0.69 -23.85 -16.91
N SER A 295 -1.25 -22.70 -16.53
CA SER A 295 -1.81 -21.74 -17.47
C SER A 295 -1.64 -20.30 -17.01
N VAL A 296 -1.64 -19.38 -17.98
CA VAL A 296 -1.70 -17.95 -17.79
C VAL A 296 -2.94 -17.42 -18.50
N LYS A 297 -3.80 -16.68 -17.79
CA LYS A 297 -5.03 -16.08 -18.30
C LYS A 297 -4.91 -14.56 -18.35
N PHE A 298 -5.37 -13.96 -19.42
CA PHE A 298 -5.52 -12.52 -19.61
C PHE A 298 -7.01 -12.23 -19.71
N GLU A 299 -7.51 -11.34 -18.86
CA GLU A 299 -8.91 -10.98 -18.78
C GLU A 299 -9.03 -9.45 -18.82
N VAL A 300 -9.95 -8.93 -19.63
CA VAL A 300 -10.21 -7.49 -19.65
C VAL A 300 -11.27 -7.16 -18.60
N ASP A 301 -10.93 -6.29 -17.67
CA ASP A 301 -11.78 -5.89 -16.54
C ASP A 301 -13.17 -5.41 -17.03
N GLN A 302 -14.22 -5.84 -16.34
CA GLN A 302 -15.62 -5.54 -16.66
C GLN A 302 -16.08 -5.98 -18.06
N THR A 303 -15.37 -6.93 -18.66
CA THR A 303 -15.79 -7.55 -19.93
C THR A 303 -15.80 -9.06 -19.80
N ASP A 304 -16.33 -9.69 -20.83
CA ASP A 304 -16.31 -11.13 -21.00
C ASP A 304 -15.10 -11.63 -21.82
N ASN A 305 -14.22 -10.72 -22.21
CA ASN A 305 -13.05 -11.01 -23.02
C ASN A 305 -11.94 -11.61 -22.16
N ARG A 306 -11.67 -12.89 -22.40
CA ARG A 306 -10.66 -13.67 -21.68
C ARG A 306 -9.94 -14.62 -22.63
N VAL A 307 -8.63 -14.68 -22.49
CA VAL A 307 -7.77 -15.56 -23.28
C VAL A 307 -6.81 -16.27 -22.33
N ALA A 308 -6.66 -17.59 -22.47
CA ALA A 308 -5.67 -18.34 -21.72
C ALA A 308 -4.66 -19.01 -22.63
N TYR A 309 -3.45 -19.16 -22.12
CA TYR A 309 -2.40 -20.00 -22.69
C TYR A 309 -1.95 -21.01 -21.64
N GLY A 310 -1.74 -22.26 -22.01
CA GLY A 310 -1.30 -23.27 -21.06
C GLY A 310 -0.45 -24.36 -21.70
N LEU A 311 0.17 -25.18 -20.84
CA LEU A 311 1.08 -26.25 -21.25
C LEU A 311 0.31 -27.44 -21.82
N VAL A 312 0.28 -27.60 -23.14
CA VAL A 312 -0.41 -28.68 -23.85
C VAL A 312 0.62 -29.50 -24.63
N LYS A 313 0.84 -30.77 -24.22
CA LYS A 313 1.83 -31.67 -24.84
C LYS A 313 3.19 -30.99 -24.98
N ASP A 314 3.74 -30.56 -23.84
CA ASP A 314 5.07 -29.93 -23.67
C ASP A 314 5.29 -28.58 -24.37
N SER A 315 4.24 -27.96 -24.91
CA SER A 315 4.32 -26.64 -25.52
C SER A 315 3.23 -25.72 -24.99
N VAL A 316 3.57 -24.44 -24.80
CA VAL A 316 2.60 -23.43 -24.39
C VAL A 316 1.76 -23.01 -25.60
N LYS A 317 0.45 -23.28 -25.53
CA LYS A 317 -0.52 -23.01 -26.60
C LYS A 317 -1.69 -22.18 -26.06
N LYS A 318 -2.32 -21.40 -26.94
CA LYS A 318 -3.60 -20.75 -26.65
C LYS A 318 -4.64 -21.85 -26.36
N PHE A 319 -5.47 -21.64 -25.35
CA PHE A 319 -6.60 -22.51 -25.06
C PHE A 319 -7.77 -22.20 -25.99
N ASP A 320 -8.49 -23.25 -26.35
CA ASP A 320 -9.66 -23.19 -27.20
C ASP A 320 -10.86 -22.65 -26.42
N CYS A 321 -11.58 -21.74 -27.05
CA CYS A 321 -12.77 -21.11 -26.52
C CYS A 321 -13.96 -22.06 -26.65
N THR A 322 -14.63 -22.36 -25.54
CA THR A 322 -15.77 -23.30 -25.51
C THR A 322 -16.91 -22.72 -24.67
N SER A 323 -18.14 -23.17 -24.93
CA SER A 323 -19.33 -22.84 -24.13
C SER A 323 -19.81 -24.11 -23.42
N PRO A 324 -19.13 -24.58 -22.36
CA PRO A 324 -19.50 -25.81 -21.66
C PRO A 324 -20.87 -25.66 -21.00
N THR A 325 -21.61 -26.77 -20.88
CA THR A 325 -22.83 -26.78 -20.06
C THR A 325 -22.48 -26.52 -18.59
N ALA A 326 -23.39 -25.90 -17.83
CA ALA A 326 -23.16 -25.50 -16.44
C ALA A 326 -22.72 -26.63 -15.46
N LYS A 327 -22.80 -27.90 -15.89
CA LYS A 327 -22.45 -29.08 -15.07
C LYS A 327 -21.18 -29.81 -15.53
N SER A 328 -20.55 -29.41 -16.64
CA SER A 328 -19.37 -30.10 -17.19
C SER A 328 -18.08 -29.33 -16.89
N LYS A 329 -17.12 -29.99 -16.23
CA LYS A 329 -15.73 -29.49 -16.10
C LYS A 329 -15.08 -29.35 -17.50
N LEU A 330 -14.17 -28.39 -17.66
CA LEU A 330 -13.43 -28.16 -18.91
C LEU A 330 -12.39 -29.26 -19.16
N LYS A 331 -12.09 -29.55 -20.44
CA LYS A 331 -10.89 -30.32 -20.78
C LYS A 331 -9.67 -29.41 -20.73
N TRP A 332 -8.53 -29.96 -20.36
CA TRP A 332 -7.30 -29.17 -20.38
C TRP A 332 -6.97 -28.74 -21.80
N GLY A 333 -6.68 -27.45 -21.98
CA GLY A 333 -6.61 -26.84 -23.31
C GLY A 333 -7.85 -26.03 -23.68
N GLU A 334 -8.91 -26.04 -22.87
CA GLU A 334 -10.14 -25.25 -23.10
C GLU A 334 -10.28 -24.12 -22.07
N ILE A 335 -11.00 -23.05 -22.44
CA ILE A 335 -11.49 -22.01 -21.53
C ILE A 335 -12.98 -21.78 -21.78
N SER A 336 -13.72 -21.48 -20.71
CA SER A 336 -15.12 -21.04 -20.84
C SER A 336 -15.14 -19.64 -21.41
N CYS A 337 -15.82 -19.49 -22.53
CA CYS A 337 -16.17 -18.21 -23.11
C CYS A 337 -17.66 -17.92 -22.89
N PRO A 338 -18.03 -16.63 -22.80
CA PRO A 338 -19.43 -16.20 -22.90
C PRO A 338 -20.12 -16.76 -24.16
#